data_AF-A0A938VTI0-F1
#
_entry.id   AF-A0A938VTI0-F1
#
_cell.length_a   1.000
_cell.length_b   1.000
_cell.length_c   1.000
_cell.angle_alpha   90.00
_cell.angle_beta   90.00
_cell.angle_gamma   90.00
#
_symmetry.space_group_name_H-M   'P 1'
#
loop_
_entity.id
_entity.type
_entity.pdbx_description
1 polymer ?
#
loop_
_entity_poly.entity_id
_entity_poly.type
_entity_poly.pdbx_seq_one_letter_code
_entity_poly.pdbx_strand_id
1 'polypeptide(L)' 'HGIGLAKKPWWNQATSPALRTLHQKIKRSLDPAGRLNPGKFL' A
#
# COMPACT_ATOMS: atom_id res chain seq x y z
N HIS A 1 1.29 14.60 -6.51
CA HIS A 1 2.60 14.03 -6.11
C HIS A 1 2.52 12.73 -5.31
N GLY A 2 1.49 12.45 -4.50
CA GLY A 2 1.24 11.10 -3.93
C GLY A 2 2.38 10.48 -3.11
N ILE A 3 2.25 9.19 -2.74
CA ILE A 3 3.35 8.41 -2.16
C ILE A 3 4.20 7.79 -3.27
N GLY A 4 3.57 6.99 -4.14
CA GLY A 4 4.25 6.29 -5.23
C GLY A 4 5.45 5.46 -4.74
N LEU A 5 6.38 5.17 -5.66
CA LEU A 5 7.64 4.49 -5.30
C LEU A 5 8.58 5.43 -4.54
N ALA A 6 8.65 6.69 -4.97
CA ALA A 6 9.58 7.67 -4.44
C ALA A 6 9.45 7.82 -2.92
N LYS A 7 8.22 7.85 -2.38
CA LYS A 7 7.99 8.06 -0.94
C LYS A 7 7.59 6.81 -0.16
N LYS A 8 7.52 5.63 -0.82
CA LYS A 8 7.22 4.34 -0.16
C LYS A 8 8.12 4.05 1.06
N PRO A 9 9.44 4.37 1.06
CA PRO A 9 10.30 4.08 2.21
C PRO A 9 9.85 4.72 3.52
N TRP A 10 9.24 5.91 3.48
CA TRP A 10 8.80 6.64 4.69
C TRP A 10 7.38 6.30 5.14
N TRP A 11 6.65 5.48 4.38
CA TRP A 11 5.25 5.14 4.66
C TRP A 11 5.04 4.53 6.05
N ASN A 12 5.95 3.65 6.48
CA ASN A 12 5.86 2.99 7.78
C ASN A 12 6.04 3.96 8.95
N GLN A 13 6.77 5.06 8.76
CA GLN A 13 6.95 6.10 9.77
C GLN A 13 5.75 7.04 9.81
N ALA A 14 5.12 7.29 8.66
CA ALA A 14 4.00 8.21 8.52
C ALA A 14 2.64 7.61 8.91
N THR A 15 2.54 6.30 9.16
CA THR A 15 1.25 5.62 9.37
C THR A 15 1.23 4.60 10.48
N SER A 16 0.09 4.50 11.17
CA SER A 16 -0.12 3.49 12.20
C SER A 16 -0.17 2.07 11.61
N PRO A 17 0.20 1.04 12.38
CA PRO A 17 0.05 -0.35 11.96
C PRO A 17 -1.37 -0.70 11.49
N ALA A 18 -2.40 -0.22 12.22
CA ALA A 18 -3.79 -0.47 11.88
C ALA A 18 -4.18 0.07 10.50
N LEU A 19 -3.72 1.28 10.15
CA LEU A 19 -3.97 1.88 8.84
C LEU A 19 -3.33 1.07 7.71
N ARG A 20 -2.10 0.58 7.93
CA ARG A 20 -1.39 -0.27 6.96
C ARG A 20 -2.10 -1.60 6.76
N THR A 21 -2.57 -2.24 7.84
CA THR A 21 -3.37 -3.46 7.76
C THR A 21 -4.69 -3.25 7.01
N LEU A 22 -5.36 -2.12 7.24
CA LEU A 22 -6.59 -1.78 6.51
C LEU A 22 -6.31 -1.65 5.00
N HIS A 23 -5.24 -0.94 4.64
CA HIS A 23 -4.83 -0.78 3.24
C HIS A 23 -4.54 -2.13 2.57
N GLN A 24 -3.82 -3.04 3.25
CA GLN A 24 -3.55 -4.39 2.75
C GLN A 24 -4.84 -5.21 2.54
N LYS A 25 -5.80 -5.12 3.48
CA LYS A 25 -7.10 -5.80 3.35
C LYS A 25 -7.87 -5.29 2.13
N ILE A 26 -7.98 -3.97 1.98
CA ILE A 26 -8.65 -3.35 0.83
C ILE A 26 -7.98 -3.77 -0.47
N LYS A 27 -6.63 -3.72 -0.55
CA LYS A 27 -5.88 -4.16 -1.73
C LYS A 27 -6.20 -5.59 -2.12
N ARG A 28 -6.17 -6.51 -1.16
CA ARG A 28 -6.38 -7.93 -1.42
C ARG A 28 -7.83 -8.26 -1.76
N SER A 29 -8.79 -7.53 -1.19
CA SER A 29 -10.21 -7.67 -1.55
C SER A 29 -10.49 -7.20 -2.98
N LEU A 30 -9.85 -6.11 -3.41
CA LEU A 30 -10.07 -5.54 -4.75
C LEU A 30 -9.23 -6.20 -5.85
N ASP A 31 -8.02 -6.65 -5.52
CA ASP A 31 -7.06 -7.21 -6.46
C ASP A 31 -6.38 -8.46 -5.88
N PRO A 32 -7.15 -9.55 -5.68
CA PRO A 32 -6.64 -10.78 -5.08
C PRO A 32 -5.55 -11.45 -5.94
N ALA A 33 -5.59 -11.22 -7.25
CA ALA A 33 -4.61 -11.72 -8.21
C ALA A 33 -3.39 -10.80 -8.40
N GLY A 34 -3.35 -9.62 -7.75
CA GLY A 34 -2.20 -8.71 -7.77
C GLY A 34 -1.89 -8.07 -9.14
N ARG A 35 -2.89 -7.91 -10.01
CA ARG A 35 -2.71 -7.41 -11.39
C ARG A 35 -2.58 -5.89 -11.44
N LEU A 36 -3.15 -5.17 -10.48
CA LEU A 36 -3.16 -3.72 -10.47
C LEU A 36 -1.86 -3.19 -9.87
N ASN A 37 -0.88 -2.90 -10.74
CA ASN A 37 0.41 -2.29 -10.39
C ASN A 37 1.23 -3.07 -9.33
N PRO A 38 1.67 -4.31 -9.66
CA PRO A 38 2.44 -5.12 -8.74
C PRO A 38 3.72 -4.40 -8.27
N GLY A 39 4.04 -4.51 -6.98
CA GLY A 39 5.27 -3.97 -6.37
C GLY A 39 5.29 -2.46 -6.14
N LYS A 40 4.40 -1.66 -6.74
CA LYS A 40 4.45 -0.19 -6.63
C LYS A 40 4.04 0.35 -5.27
N PHE A 41 2.91 -0.09 -4.72
CA PHE A 41 2.41 0.34 -3.42
C PHE A 41 1.55 -0.76 -2.81
N LEU A 42 1.51 -0.77 -1.47
CA LEU A 42 0.97 -1.83 -0.60
C LEU A 42 1.98 -2.96 -0.37
#